data_AF-S8E6B9-F1
#
_entry.id   AF-S8E6B9-F1
#
_cell.length_a   1.000
_cell.length_b   1.000
_cell.length_c   1.000
_cell.angle_alpha   90.00
_cell.angle_beta   90.00
_cell.angle_gamma   90.00
#
_symmetry.space_group_name_H-M   'P 1'
#
loop_
_entity.id
_entity.type
_entity.pdbx_description
1 polymer ?
#
loop_
_entity_poly.entity_id
_entity_poly.type
_entity_poly.pdbx_seq_one_letter_code
_entity_poly.pdbx_strand_id
1 'polypeptide(L)'
;MHPHPNHPLARYPPWLTRWVGYRATMPPKRPDYIIWFWSFIGAFSGLCILQAVFGHARYFIDRGVPSMVASYGASAVLCYGAIEAPLSQPRALVGGHFIAAVVGLCITKLFSLSPHFESIRWLAASLSTSVAIVAMQMTGTTHPPAGATALLPALDDDIWHLSWYYLPVVLLSSTLVLVSALIVNNVQRRYPMFWFTPAKPLTAIAKVRGYMTTTSDSH
;
A
#
# COMPACT_ATOMS: atom_id res chain seq x y z
N MET A 1 1.74 -1.62 -27.56
CA MET A 1 2.91 -2.05 -26.77
C MET A 1 2.94 -3.57 -26.78
N HIS A 2 3.83 -4.20 -27.55
CA HIS A 2 3.95 -5.66 -27.59
C HIS A 2 4.38 -6.19 -26.22
N PRO A 3 3.87 -7.34 -25.76
CA PRO A 3 4.33 -7.96 -24.53
C PRO A 3 5.84 -8.19 -24.63
N HIS A 4 6.61 -7.76 -23.63
CA HIS A 4 8.04 -8.03 -23.58
C HIS A 4 8.23 -9.57 -23.56
N PRO A 5 8.93 -10.16 -24.54
CA PRO A 5 9.06 -11.61 -24.67
C PRO A 5 9.74 -12.30 -23.48
N ASN A 6 10.32 -11.53 -22.54
CA ASN A 6 11.10 -12.03 -21.42
C ASN A 6 10.47 -11.78 -20.03
N HIS A 7 9.17 -11.48 -19.93
CA HIS A 7 8.55 -11.34 -18.61
C HIS A 7 8.45 -12.71 -17.91
N PRO A 8 8.95 -12.90 -16.68
CA PRO A 8 8.99 -14.21 -16.02
C PRO A 8 7.60 -14.84 -15.87
N LEU A 9 6.57 -14.02 -15.68
CA LEU A 9 5.17 -14.48 -15.59
C LEU A 9 4.57 -14.92 -16.93
N ALA A 10 5.21 -14.66 -18.08
CA ALA A 10 4.69 -15.09 -19.39
C ALA A 10 4.70 -16.61 -19.58
N ARG A 11 5.46 -17.34 -18.74
CA ARG A 11 5.57 -18.81 -18.78
C ARG A 11 4.38 -19.53 -18.14
N TYR A 12 3.58 -18.83 -17.35
CA TYR A 12 2.47 -19.41 -16.58
C TYR A 12 1.13 -19.27 -17.32
N PRO A 13 0.15 -20.13 -17.02
CA PRO A 13 -1.13 -20.09 -17.72
C PRO A 13 -1.89 -18.76 -17.44
N PRO A 14 -2.59 -18.19 -18.45
CA PRO A 14 -3.20 -16.87 -18.36
C PRO A 14 -4.21 -16.68 -17.22
N TRP A 15 -4.89 -17.76 -16.80
CA TRP A 15 -5.85 -17.71 -15.71
C TRP A 15 -5.19 -17.42 -14.36
N LEU A 16 -3.94 -17.87 -14.16
CA LEU A 16 -3.18 -17.63 -12.93
C LEU A 16 -2.54 -16.24 -12.95
N THR A 17 -1.92 -15.89 -14.08
CA THR A 17 -1.19 -14.62 -14.22
C THR A 17 -2.11 -13.40 -14.14
N ARG A 18 -3.39 -13.58 -14.51
CA ARG A 18 -4.43 -12.55 -14.41
C ARG A 18 -4.58 -12.01 -13.00
N TRP A 19 -4.56 -12.87 -11.98
CA TRP A 19 -4.80 -12.48 -10.59
C TRP A 19 -3.59 -11.79 -9.94
N VAL A 20 -2.43 -11.82 -10.59
CA VAL A 20 -1.21 -11.13 -10.15
C VAL A 20 -0.86 -9.94 -11.05
N GLY A 21 -1.83 -9.47 -11.84
CA GLY A 21 -1.73 -8.24 -12.65
C GLY A 21 -1.03 -8.40 -14.01
N TYR A 22 -0.56 -9.59 -14.37
CA TYR A 22 0.04 -9.82 -15.68
C TYR A 22 -1.03 -10.14 -16.73
N ARG A 23 -1.06 -9.30 -17.78
CA ARG A 23 -1.92 -9.47 -18.96
C ARG A 23 -1.07 -9.28 -20.22
N ALA A 24 -1.21 -10.19 -21.18
CA ALA A 24 -0.50 -10.12 -22.46
C ALA A 24 -0.94 -8.90 -23.30
N THR A 25 -2.20 -8.47 -23.13
CA THR A 25 -2.78 -7.28 -23.77
C THR A 25 -3.26 -6.29 -22.71
N MET A 26 -3.20 -5.01 -23.03
CA MET A 26 -3.77 -3.98 -22.16
C MET A 26 -5.30 -4.12 -22.16
N PRO A 27 -5.95 -4.17 -20.98
CA PRO A 27 -7.40 -4.20 -20.94
C PRO A 27 -7.98 -2.92 -21.55
N PRO A 28 -9.12 -3.00 -22.24
CA PRO A 28 -9.77 -1.83 -22.80
C PRO A 28 -10.17 -0.86 -21.68
N LYS A 29 -10.09 0.44 -21.96
CA LYS A 29 -10.58 1.47 -21.03
C LYS A 29 -12.06 1.21 -20.77
N ARG A 30 -12.42 1.08 -19.49
CA ARG A 30 -13.80 0.83 -19.07
C ARG A 30 -14.53 2.17 -18.85
N PRO A 31 -15.86 2.21 -19.04
CA PRO A 31 -16.67 3.36 -18.64
C PRO A 31 -16.58 3.64 -17.14
N ASP A 32 -16.74 4.91 -16.76
CA ASP A 32 -16.54 5.35 -15.38
C ASP A 32 -17.53 4.71 -14.39
N TYR A 33 -18.76 4.40 -14.79
CA TYR A 33 -19.72 3.72 -13.90
C TYR A 33 -19.27 2.31 -13.51
N ILE A 34 -18.57 1.58 -14.41
CA ILE A 34 -17.93 0.29 -14.07
C ILE A 34 -16.76 0.54 -13.10
N ILE A 35 -16.07 1.66 -13.28
CA ILE A 35 -15.01 2.11 -12.36
C ILE A 35 -15.58 2.54 -10.99
N TRP A 36 -16.81 3.03 -10.90
CA TRP A 36 -17.40 3.32 -9.58
C TRP A 36 -17.91 2.04 -8.92
N PHE A 37 -18.57 1.19 -9.71
CA PHE A 37 -19.12 -0.07 -9.23
C PHE A 37 -18.07 -0.98 -8.59
N TRP A 38 -16.97 -1.33 -9.28
CA TRP A 38 -15.96 -2.20 -8.62
C TRP A 38 -15.14 -1.49 -7.55
N SER A 39 -15.09 -0.15 -7.53
CA SER A 39 -14.43 0.57 -6.44
C SER A 39 -15.26 0.43 -5.17
N PHE A 40 -16.59 0.54 -5.30
CA PHE A 40 -17.52 0.27 -4.21
C PHE A 40 -17.42 -1.18 -3.74
N ILE A 41 -17.55 -2.16 -4.65
CA ILE A 41 -17.49 -3.59 -4.30
C ILE A 41 -16.14 -3.94 -3.66
N GLY A 42 -15.04 -3.41 -4.18
CA GLY A 42 -13.70 -3.63 -3.65
C GLY A 42 -13.52 -3.02 -2.26
N ALA A 43 -13.85 -1.74 -2.10
CA ALA A 43 -13.72 -1.07 -0.80
C ALA A 43 -14.64 -1.71 0.24
N PHE A 44 -15.91 -1.97 -0.08
CA PHE A 44 -16.85 -2.61 0.81
C PHE A 44 -16.36 -4.00 1.24
N SER A 45 -16.02 -4.88 0.28
CA SER A 45 -15.55 -6.23 0.60
C SER A 45 -14.24 -6.23 1.38
N GLY A 46 -13.25 -5.42 0.99
CA GLY A 46 -11.96 -5.33 1.67
C GLY A 46 -12.09 -4.84 3.12
N LEU A 47 -12.90 -3.80 3.35
CA LEU A 47 -13.16 -3.28 4.69
C LEU A 47 -14.01 -4.24 5.53
N CYS A 48 -15.01 -4.91 4.94
CA CYS A 48 -15.76 -5.96 5.61
C CYS A 48 -14.88 -7.13 6.04
N ILE A 49 -13.90 -7.54 5.21
CA ILE A 49 -12.95 -8.60 5.57
C ILE A 49 -12.13 -8.17 6.80
N LEU A 50 -11.59 -6.94 6.83
CA LEU A 50 -10.86 -6.44 8.00
C LEU A 50 -11.75 -6.44 9.26
N GLN A 51 -12.96 -5.87 9.16
CA GLN A 51 -13.91 -5.79 10.26
C GLN A 51 -14.39 -7.18 10.74
N ALA A 52 -14.55 -8.14 9.84
CA ALA A 52 -14.90 -9.51 10.20
C ALA A 52 -13.75 -10.18 10.93
N VAL A 53 -12.51 -10.04 10.44
CA VAL A 53 -11.34 -10.67 11.06
C VAL A 53 -11.07 -10.07 12.44
N PHE A 54 -10.93 -8.75 12.56
CA PHE A 54 -10.53 -8.13 13.83
C PHE A 54 -11.70 -7.84 14.77
N GLY A 55 -12.90 -7.61 14.24
CA GLY A 55 -14.10 -7.32 15.04
C GLY A 55 -14.92 -8.54 15.46
N HIS A 56 -14.74 -9.72 14.84
CA HIS A 56 -15.54 -10.90 15.15
C HIS A 56 -14.73 -12.15 15.51
N ALA A 57 -13.43 -12.22 15.19
CA ALA A 57 -12.62 -13.36 15.64
C ALA A 57 -12.23 -13.17 17.11
N ARG A 58 -12.68 -14.09 17.97
CA ARG A 58 -12.37 -14.11 19.43
C ARG A 58 -10.88 -13.93 19.72
N TYR A 59 -10.03 -14.56 18.91
CA TYR A 59 -8.57 -14.45 19.01
C TYR A 59 -8.05 -13.00 19.04
N PHE A 60 -8.61 -12.09 18.24
CA PHE A 60 -8.19 -10.68 18.17
C PHE A 60 -8.90 -9.82 19.22
N ILE A 61 -10.19 -10.10 19.47
CA ILE A 61 -10.99 -9.42 20.50
C ILE A 61 -10.38 -9.64 21.89
N ASP A 62 -10.02 -10.88 22.23
CA ASP A 62 -9.44 -11.24 23.52
C ASP A 62 -8.06 -10.58 23.75
N ARG A 63 -7.42 -10.07 22.68
CA ARG A 63 -6.14 -9.34 22.72
C ARG A 63 -6.30 -7.82 22.65
N GLY A 64 -7.53 -7.31 22.62
CA GLY A 64 -7.80 -5.88 22.52
C GLY A 64 -7.36 -5.26 21.19
N VAL A 65 -7.28 -6.04 20.11
CA VAL A 65 -6.96 -5.47 18.79
C VAL A 65 -8.16 -4.66 18.29
N PRO A 66 -8.00 -3.37 17.95
CA PRO A 66 -9.08 -2.57 17.40
C PRO A 66 -9.66 -3.21 16.13
N SER A 67 -10.98 -3.17 15.98
CA SER A 67 -11.69 -3.81 14.87
C SER A 67 -11.28 -3.26 13.49
N MET A 68 -10.90 -1.97 13.44
CA MET A 68 -10.39 -1.35 12.23
C MET A 68 -9.50 -0.17 12.57
N VAL A 69 -8.31 -0.15 11.97
CA VAL A 69 -7.43 1.01 12.00
C VAL A 69 -7.84 1.99 10.90
N ALA A 70 -8.08 3.25 11.26
CA ALA A 70 -8.54 4.29 10.33
C ALA A 70 -7.67 4.45 9.08
N SER A 71 -6.36 4.14 9.17
CA SER A 71 -5.43 4.15 8.04
C SER A 71 -5.90 3.25 6.88
N TYR A 72 -6.48 2.07 7.15
CA TYR A 72 -6.93 1.15 6.09
C TYR A 72 -8.17 1.64 5.35
N GLY A 73 -8.94 2.56 5.92
CA GLY A 73 -10.01 3.27 5.20
C GLY A 73 -9.42 4.10 4.04
N ALA A 74 -8.33 4.84 4.30
CA ALA A 74 -7.62 5.58 3.27
C ALA A 74 -6.87 4.65 2.30
N SER A 75 -6.33 3.53 2.79
CA SER A 75 -5.73 2.50 1.92
C SER A 75 -6.77 1.92 0.95
N ALA A 76 -8.02 1.74 1.37
CA ALA A 76 -9.11 1.29 0.50
C ALA A 76 -9.39 2.29 -0.64
N VAL A 77 -9.37 3.60 -0.35
CA VAL A 77 -9.51 4.63 -1.40
C VAL A 77 -8.44 4.47 -2.48
N LEU A 78 -7.19 4.22 -2.09
CA LEU A 78 -6.10 4.00 -3.05
C LEU A 78 -6.20 2.65 -3.76
N CYS A 79 -6.36 1.56 -3.02
CA CYS A 79 -6.28 0.19 -3.56
C CYS A 79 -7.51 -0.23 -4.38
N TYR A 80 -8.66 0.43 -4.22
CA TYR A 80 -9.87 0.14 -5.00
C TYR A 80 -10.27 1.28 -5.93
N GLY A 81 -10.07 2.53 -5.51
CA GLY A 81 -10.43 3.72 -6.29
C GLY A 81 -9.33 4.19 -7.24
N ALA A 82 -8.06 4.13 -6.83
CA ALA A 82 -6.91 4.64 -7.59
C ALA A 82 -5.90 3.51 -7.93
N ILE A 83 -6.40 2.43 -8.53
CA ILE A 83 -5.63 1.19 -8.77
C ILE A 83 -4.40 1.35 -9.66
N GLU A 84 -4.36 2.42 -10.46
CA GLU A 84 -3.25 2.73 -11.37
C GLU A 84 -2.16 3.59 -10.69
N ALA A 85 -2.46 4.19 -9.53
CA ALA A 85 -1.54 5.04 -8.82
C ALA A 85 -0.33 4.24 -8.30
N PRO A 86 0.91 4.74 -8.44
CA PRO A 86 2.09 4.09 -7.86
C PRO A 86 1.97 3.85 -6.34
N LEU A 87 1.27 4.74 -5.64
CA LEU A 87 1.08 4.72 -4.18
C LEU A 87 0.09 3.63 -3.72
N SER A 88 -0.71 3.05 -4.63
CA SER A 88 -1.65 1.98 -4.33
C SER A 88 -1.09 0.58 -4.61
N GLN A 89 0.13 0.49 -5.14
CA GLN A 89 0.73 -0.79 -5.54
C GLN A 89 1.21 -1.61 -4.32
N PRO A 90 1.39 -2.94 -4.46
CA PRO A 90 1.62 -3.85 -3.33
C PRO A 90 2.82 -3.48 -2.47
N ARG A 91 3.93 -3.06 -3.09
CA ARG A 91 5.12 -2.61 -2.38
C ARG A 91 4.86 -1.37 -1.51
N ALA A 92 4.09 -0.41 -2.02
CA ALA A 92 3.73 0.78 -1.25
C ALA A 92 2.79 0.40 -0.10
N LEU A 93 1.72 -0.35 -0.38
CA LEU A 93 0.76 -0.79 0.64
C LEU A 93 1.45 -1.53 1.80
N VAL A 94 2.09 -2.67 1.52
CA VAL A 94 2.65 -3.53 2.56
C VAL A 94 3.91 -2.91 3.17
N GLY A 95 4.84 -2.44 2.33
CA GLY A 95 6.10 -1.88 2.78
C GLY A 95 5.93 -0.56 3.53
N GLY A 96 5.04 0.31 3.04
CA GLY A 96 4.74 1.59 3.68
C GLY A 96 4.15 1.40 5.08
N HIS A 97 3.09 0.59 5.21
CA HIS A 97 2.49 0.30 6.51
C HIS A 97 3.48 -0.37 7.48
N PHE A 98 4.29 -1.33 7.00
CA PHE A 98 5.26 -2.02 7.86
C PHE A 98 6.35 -1.07 8.38
N ILE A 99 6.99 -0.29 7.49
CA ILE A 99 8.01 0.70 7.89
C ILE A 99 7.43 1.72 8.86
N ALA A 100 6.23 2.23 8.57
CA ALA A 100 5.54 3.17 9.43
C ALA A 100 5.27 2.60 10.82
N ALA A 101 4.78 1.35 10.92
CA ALA A 101 4.51 0.70 12.19
C ALA A 101 5.78 0.49 13.02
N VAL A 102 6.89 0.08 12.39
CA VAL A 102 8.19 -0.08 13.06
C VAL A 102 8.68 1.27 13.59
N VAL A 103 8.70 2.30 12.75
CA VAL A 103 9.16 3.65 13.12
C VAL A 103 8.30 4.22 14.26
N GLY A 104 6.97 4.08 14.15
CA GLY A 104 6.03 4.54 15.17
C GLY A 104 6.25 3.88 16.53
N LEU A 105 6.36 2.55 16.57
CA LEU A 105 6.64 1.83 17.81
C LEU A 105 7.99 2.22 18.42
N CYS A 106 9.04 2.32 17.60
CA CYS A 106 10.37 2.69 18.08
C CYS A 106 10.38 4.09 18.72
N ILE A 107 9.78 5.08 18.06
CA ILE A 107 9.74 6.46 18.57
C ILE A 107 8.84 6.56 19.80
N THR A 108 7.64 5.98 19.77
CA THR A 108 6.77 5.99 20.96
C THR A 108 7.42 5.30 22.15
N LYS A 109 8.09 4.16 21.95
CA LYS A 109 8.83 3.48 23.02
C LYS A 109 10.00 4.29 23.55
N LEU A 110 10.70 5.02 22.70
CA LEU A 110 11.77 5.92 23.13
C LEU A 110 11.21 7.03 24.02
N PHE A 111 10.08 7.63 23.63
CA PHE A 111 9.42 8.68 24.40
C PHE A 111 8.81 8.14 25.70
N SER A 112 8.36 6.89 25.74
CA SER A 112 7.81 6.27 26.96
C SER A 112 8.84 6.03 28.07
N LEU A 113 10.14 6.21 27.80
CA LEU A 113 11.18 6.19 28.82
C LEU A 113 11.22 7.49 29.64
N SER A 114 10.56 8.55 29.17
CA SER A 114 10.46 9.83 29.89
C SER A 114 9.36 9.76 30.95
N PRO A 115 9.58 10.30 32.17
CA PRO A 115 8.52 10.43 33.18
C PRO A 115 7.40 11.39 32.75
N HIS A 116 7.64 12.20 31.71
CA HIS A 116 6.66 13.16 31.16
C HIS A 116 5.97 12.62 29.91
N PHE A 117 6.03 11.32 29.62
CA PHE A 117 5.52 10.73 28.37
C PHE A 117 4.13 11.23 27.97
N GLU A 118 3.18 11.23 28.90
CA GLU A 118 1.81 11.67 28.61
C GLU A 118 1.72 13.11 28.11
N SER A 119 2.52 14.04 28.66
CA SER A 119 2.51 15.44 28.22
C SER A 119 3.21 15.66 26.88
N ILE A 120 4.06 14.71 26.45
CA ILE A 120 4.83 14.79 25.21
C ILE A 120 4.39 13.77 24.13
N ARG A 121 3.32 13.00 24.35
CA ARG A 121 2.81 12.00 23.38
C ARG A 121 2.51 12.59 22.00
N TRP A 122 2.00 13.81 21.96
CA TRP A 122 1.72 14.53 20.70
C TRP A 122 2.99 14.80 19.86
N LEU A 123 4.14 15.01 20.52
CA LEU A 123 5.44 15.13 19.85
C LEU A 123 5.88 13.76 19.31
N ALA A 124 5.71 12.69 20.09
CA ALA A 124 6.03 11.33 19.64
C ALA A 124 5.23 10.96 18.39
N ALA A 125 3.93 11.28 18.36
CA ALA A 125 3.05 11.05 17.20
C ALA A 125 3.52 11.81 15.94
N SER A 126 3.84 13.10 16.11
CA SER A 126 4.28 13.98 15.01
C SER A 126 5.65 13.56 14.47
N LEU A 127 6.59 13.25 15.36
CA LEU A 127 7.93 12.77 15.01
C LEU A 127 7.85 11.41 14.31
N SER A 128 7.03 10.49 14.81
CA SER A 128 6.80 9.17 14.20
C SER A 128 6.35 9.27 12.75
N THR A 129 5.34 10.10 12.49
CA THR A 129 4.84 10.32 11.12
C THR A 129 5.90 10.93 10.22
N SER A 130 6.60 11.95 10.71
CA SER A 130 7.59 12.68 9.92
C SER A 130 8.77 11.79 9.53
N VAL A 131 9.30 11.01 10.49
CA VAL A 131 10.37 10.04 10.23
C VAL A 131 9.88 8.91 9.31
N ALA A 132 8.66 8.41 9.50
CA ALA A 132 8.09 7.37 8.64
C ALA A 132 7.92 7.85 7.20
N ILE A 133 7.51 9.10 6.98
CA ILE A 133 7.42 9.70 5.64
C ILE A 133 8.78 9.67 4.95
N VAL A 134 9.83 10.17 5.61
CA VAL A 134 11.19 10.19 5.06
C VAL A 134 11.70 8.76 4.82
N ALA A 135 11.49 7.84 5.76
CA ALA A 135 11.88 6.45 5.61
C ALA A 135 11.21 5.80 4.39
N MET A 136 9.91 5.99 4.21
CA MET A 136 9.18 5.49 3.04
C MET A 136 9.64 6.12 1.71
N GLN A 137 10.01 7.41 1.73
CA GLN A 137 10.58 8.08 0.55
C GLN A 137 11.92 7.45 0.18
N MET A 138 12.80 7.21 1.16
CA MET A 138 14.11 6.57 0.94
C MET A 138 13.98 5.14 0.41
N THR A 139 13.02 4.37 0.92
CA THR A 139 12.79 2.98 0.50
C THR A 139 11.91 2.86 -0.74
N GLY A 140 11.36 3.96 -1.27
CA GLY A 140 10.42 3.92 -2.40
C GLY A 140 9.14 3.14 -2.09
N THR A 141 8.67 3.20 -0.85
CA THR A 141 7.44 2.52 -0.38
C THR A 141 6.38 3.51 0.11
N THR A 142 6.43 4.77 -0.36
CA THR A 142 5.48 5.81 0.05
C THR A 142 4.03 5.36 -0.13
N HIS A 143 3.33 5.28 0.98
CA HIS A 143 1.90 5.01 1.05
C HIS A 143 1.29 5.99 2.05
N PRO A 144 0.63 7.08 1.59
CA PRO A 144 0.14 8.13 2.47
C PRO A 144 -0.69 7.64 3.68
N PRO A 145 -1.57 6.64 3.55
CA PRO A 145 -2.28 6.06 4.70
C PRO A 145 -1.38 5.48 5.79
N ALA A 146 -0.18 5.03 5.45
CA ALA A 146 0.79 4.53 6.42
C ALA A 146 1.30 5.63 7.37
N GLY A 147 1.21 6.91 7.01
CA GLY A 147 1.50 8.01 7.96
C GLY A 147 0.67 7.88 9.24
N ALA A 148 -0.65 7.62 9.11
CA ALA A 148 -1.52 7.34 10.24
C ALA A 148 -1.10 6.06 11.00
N THR A 149 -0.55 5.06 10.32
CA THR A 149 -0.06 3.83 10.96
C THR A 149 1.13 4.10 11.88
N ALA A 150 1.98 5.09 11.57
CA ALA A 150 3.13 5.48 12.39
C ALA A 150 2.74 6.26 13.65
N LEU A 151 1.73 7.13 13.59
CA LEU A 151 1.36 7.96 14.75
C LEU A 151 0.48 7.24 15.77
N LEU A 152 -0.27 6.22 15.35
CA LEU A 152 -1.25 5.55 16.21
C LEU A 152 -0.70 4.98 17.52
N PRO A 153 0.49 4.34 17.58
CA PRO A 153 1.04 3.90 18.85
C PRO A 153 1.20 5.02 19.88
N ALA A 154 1.34 6.28 19.45
CA ALA A 154 1.40 7.43 20.34
C ALA A 154 0.03 8.05 20.68
N LEU A 155 -1.02 7.80 19.91
CA LEU A 155 -2.34 8.43 20.08
C LEU A 155 -3.42 7.51 20.66
N ASP A 156 -3.28 6.20 20.46
CA ASP A 156 -4.31 5.22 20.77
C ASP A 156 -3.74 4.23 21.80
N ASP A 157 -4.34 4.18 22.98
CA ASP A 157 -3.90 3.33 24.08
C ASP A 157 -4.07 1.84 23.75
N ASP A 158 -5.14 1.45 23.05
CA ASP A 158 -5.34 0.06 22.67
C ASP A 158 -4.21 -0.38 21.74
N ILE A 159 -3.86 0.46 20.76
CA ILE A 159 -2.73 0.18 19.85
C ILE A 159 -1.39 0.20 20.58
N TRP A 160 -1.20 1.12 21.53
CA TRP A 160 -0.01 1.16 22.37
C TRP A 160 0.15 -0.13 23.18
N HIS A 161 -0.93 -0.64 23.76
CA HIS A 161 -0.95 -1.87 24.55
C HIS A 161 -0.65 -3.13 23.72
N LEU A 162 -0.95 -3.13 22.40
CA LEU A 162 -0.47 -4.19 21.51
C LEU A 162 1.06 -4.25 21.43
N SER A 163 1.76 -3.13 21.67
CA SER A 163 3.22 -3.04 21.63
C SER A 163 3.78 -3.68 20.33
N TRP A 164 4.62 -4.71 20.43
CA TRP A 164 5.24 -5.33 19.25
C TRP A 164 4.26 -6.21 18.47
N TYR A 165 3.15 -6.61 19.08
CA TYR A 165 2.09 -7.36 18.42
C TYR A 165 1.34 -6.51 17.38
N TYR A 166 1.50 -5.19 17.41
CA TYR A 166 1.00 -4.30 16.36
C TYR A 166 1.61 -4.61 14.98
N LEU A 167 2.88 -5.02 14.90
CA LEU A 167 3.54 -5.35 13.62
C LEU A 167 2.85 -6.49 12.84
N PRO A 168 2.63 -7.69 13.42
CA PRO A 168 1.90 -8.75 12.70
C PRO A 168 0.45 -8.37 12.41
N VAL A 169 -0.22 -7.56 13.25
CA VAL A 169 -1.58 -7.06 12.96
C VAL A 169 -1.58 -6.16 11.72
N VAL A 170 -0.63 -5.24 11.61
CA VAL A 170 -0.46 -4.36 10.44
C VAL A 170 -0.13 -5.17 9.18
N LEU A 171 0.78 -6.15 9.27
CA LEU A 171 1.12 -7.01 8.14
C LEU A 171 -0.07 -7.86 7.68
N LEU A 172 -0.83 -8.44 8.62
CA LEU A 172 -2.03 -9.19 8.31
C LEU A 172 -3.07 -8.29 7.63
N SER A 173 -3.33 -7.11 8.19
CA SER A 173 -4.28 -6.14 7.63
C SER A 173 -3.90 -5.73 6.20
N SER A 174 -2.62 -5.38 5.97
CA SER A 174 -2.11 -5.05 4.64
C SER A 174 -2.23 -6.21 3.66
N THR A 175 -2.01 -7.44 4.14
CA THR A 175 -2.15 -8.66 3.34
C THR A 175 -3.62 -8.93 2.97
N LEU A 176 -4.54 -8.78 3.91
CA LEU A 176 -5.98 -8.95 3.66
C LEU A 176 -6.48 -7.93 2.63
N VAL A 177 -6.08 -6.67 2.74
CA VAL A 177 -6.40 -5.63 1.74
C VAL A 177 -5.76 -5.94 0.39
N LEU A 178 -4.51 -6.39 0.37
CA LEU A 178 -3.84 -6.76 -0.87
C LEU A 178 -4.56 -7.92 -1.58
N VAL A 179 -4.87 -9.00 -0.85
CA VAL A 179 -5.52 -10.19 -1.42
C VAL A 179 -6.91 -9.84 -1.95
N SER A 180 -7.69 -9.07 -1.20
CA SER A 180 -9.01 -8.60 -1.66
C SER A 180 -8.90 -7.67 -2.88
N ALA A 181 -7.92 -6.76 -2.92
CA ALA A 181 -7.62 -5.95 -4.10
C ALA A 181 -7.20 -6.78 -5.31
N LEU A 182 -6.38 -7.82 -5.15
CA LEU A 182 -5.99 -8.73 -6.23
C LEU A 182 -7.20 -9.46 -6.81
N ILE A 183 -8.14 -9.89 -5.96
CA ILE A 183 -9.36 -10.56 -6.40
C ILE A 183 -10.27 -9.55 -7.12
N VAL A 184 -10.75 -8.53 -6.42
CA VAL A 184 -11.82 -7.67 -6.96
C VAL A 184 -11.35 -6.87 -8.18
N ASN A 185 -10.13 -6.31 -8.14
CA ASN A 185 -9.67 -5.47 -9.23
C ASN A 185 -9.34 -6.27 -10.50
N ASN A 186 -8.99 -7.57 -10.42
CA ASN A 186 -8.67 -8.36 -11.62
C ASN A 186 -9.89 -9.00 -12.32
N VAL A 187 -11.10 -8.82 -11.77
CA VAL A 187 -12.33 -9.28 -12.43
C VAL A 187 -12.53 -8.52 -13.75
N GLN A 188 -12.59 -7.18 -13.73
CA GLN A 188 -12.77 -6.38 -14.95
C GLN A 188 -11.68 -5.31 -15.18
N ARG A 189 -10.78 -5.10 -14.21
CA ARG A 189 -9.66 -4.15 -14.27
C ARG A 189 -8.31 -4.88 -14.18
N ARG A 190 -7.22 -4.16 -13.96
CA ARG A 190 -5.87 -4.73 -13.83
C ARG A 190 -5.22 -4.18 -12.57
N TYR A 191 -4.82 -5.08 -11.68
CA TYR A 191 -4.05 -4.74 -10.49
C TYR A 191 -3.15 -5.93 -10.10
N PRO A 192 -1.92 -5.72 -9.63
CA PRO A 192 -1.21 -4.46 -9.64
C PRO A 192 -0.77 -4.09 -11.07
N MET A 193 -0.42 -2.82 -11.25
CA MET A 193 0.29 -2.34 -12.43
C MET A 193 1.75 -2.78 -12.41
N PHE A 194 2.34 -2.85 -11.22
CA PHE A 194 3.67 -3.40 -10.97
C PHE A 194 3.81 -3.84 -9.51
N TRP A 195 4.67 -4.84 -9.26
CA TRP A 195 4.92 -5.34 -7.90
C TRP A 195 5.99 -4.54 -7.16
N PHE A 196 7.12 -4.27 -7.82
CA PHE A 196 8.30 -3.66 -7.18
C PHE A 196 8.70 -2.32 -7.77
N THR A 197 8.69 -2.20 -9.09
CA THR A 197 9.21 -1.02 -9.79
C THR A 197 8.23 -0.57 -10.87
N PRO A 198 7.87 0.73 -10.91
CA PRO A 198 7.07 1.26 -11.99
C PRO A 198 7.81 1.12 -13.32
N ALA A 199 7.06 0.83 -14.40
CA ALA A 199 7.63 0.90 -15.74
C ALA A 199 8.07 2.33 -16.02
N LYS A 200 9.31 2.52 -16.49
CA LYS A 200 9.81 3.84 -16.91
C LYS A 200 8.90 4.36 -18.03
N PRO A 201 8.35 5.58 -17.93
CA PRO A 201 7.60 6.16 -19.04
C PRO A 201 8.53 6.29 -20.26
N LEU A 202 8.11 5.74 -21.40
CA LEU A 202 8.88 5.68 -22.64
C LEU A 202 9.34 7.07 -23.14
N THR A 203 8.68 8.13 -22.68
CA THR A 203 9.00 9.54 -22.98
C THR A 203 10.40 9.95 -22.53
N ALA A 204 10.95 9.34 -21.46
CA ALA A 204 12.31 9.64 -21.01
C ALA A 204 13.38 9.04 -21.96
N ILE A 205 13.09 7.93 -22.64
CA ILE A 205 14.02 7.25 -23.54
C ILE A 205 14.06 7.94 -24.91
N ALA A 206 12.91 8.41 -25.41
CA ALA A 206 12.84 9.14 -26.67
C ALA A 206 13.58 10.49 -26.62
N LYS A 207 13.53 11.19 -25.47
CA LYS A 207 14.22 12.48 -25.30
C LYS A 207 15.74 12.35 -25.27
N VAL A 208 16.27 11.24 -24.75
CA VAL A 208 17.73 10.94 -24.77
C VAL A 208 18.19 10.52 -26.17
N ARG A 209 17.36 9.75 -26.89
CA ARG A 209 17.71 9.28 -28.24
C ARG A 209 17.64 10.38 -29.30
N GLY A 210 16.68 11.31 -29.17
CA GLY A 210 16.57 12.47 -30.06
C GLY A 210 17.70 13.50 -29.90
N TYR A 211 18.30 13.62 -28.71
CA TYR A 211 19.45 14.50 -28.48
C TYR A 211 20.76 13.94 -29.08
N MET A 212 20.91 12.62 -29.17
CA MET A 212 22.12 11.99 -29.74
C MET A 212 22.13 11.96 -31.27
N THR A 213 20.98 12.12 -31.93
CA THR A 213 20.89 12.14 -33.40
C THR A 213 21.03 13.53 -34.00
N THR A 214 20.92 14.60 -33.21
CA THR A 214 21.06 15.98 -33.72
C THR A 214 22.47 16.55 -33.62
N THR A 215 23.41 15.83 -32.98
CA THR A 215 24.80 16.28 -32.81
C THR A 215 25.82 15.55 -33.71
N SER A 216 25.39 14.61 -34.56
CA SER A 216 26.30 13.92 -35.51
C SER A 216 26.31 14.51 -36.93
N ASP A 217 25.39 15.43 -37.26
CA ASP A 217 25.17 15.86 -38.65
C ASP A 217 25.65 17.31 -38.92
N SER A 218 26.51 17.84 -38.06
CA SER A 218 27.12 19.17 -38.22
C SER A 218 28.64 19.11 -38.22
N HIS A 219 29.22 18.43 -39.20
CA HIS A 219 30.63 18.60 -39.63
C HIS A 219 30.79 18.30 -41.11
#